data_AF-A0A964JMM3-F1
#
_entry.id   AF-A0A964JMM3-F1
#
_cell.length_a   1.000
_cell.length_b   1.000
_cell.length_c   1.000
_cell.angle_alpha   90.00
_cell.angle_beta   90.00
_cell.angle_gamma   90.00
#
_symmetry.space_group_name_H-M   'P 1'
#
loop_
_entity.id
_entity.type
_entity.pdbx_description
1 polymer ?
#
loop_
_entity_poly.entity_id
_entity_poly.type
_entity_poly.pdbx_seq_one_letter_code
_entity_poly.pdbx_strand_id
1 'polypeptide(L)'
;MRVVSTGALQGAHSGGRASLAERIPFIAANRQWTRHYQMKVSLVKHPKCPLHHVMSFMKMLRCNDFRLLARDKDVSPGILKLAKNLLAKPK
;
A
#
# COMPACT_ATOMS: atom_id res chain seq x y z
N MET A 1 -13.79 34.36 -5.49
CA MET A 1 -13.83 33.03 -4.84
C MET A 1 -14.81 32.14 -5.60
N ARG A 2 -14.33 31.17 -6.39
CA ARG A 2 -15.03 29.94 -6.83
C ARG A 2 -14.14 29.25 -7.87
N VAL A 3 -13.38 28.26 -7.42
CA VAL A 3 -12.84 27.24 -8.33
C VAL A 3 -13.66 25.99 -8.09
N VAL A 4 -14.58 25.75 -9.02
CA VAL A 4 -15.27 24.47 -9.17
C VAL A 4 -14.27 23.50 -9.80
N SER A 5 -13.60 22.71 -8.96
CA SER A 5 -12.76 21.61 -9.42
C SER A 5 -13.61 20.35 -9.49
N THR A 6 -14.15 20.15 -10.68
CA THR A 6 -14.49 18.86 -11.29
C THR A 6 -13.50 17.78 -10.85
N GLY A 7 -14.00 16.76 -10.17
CA GLY A 7 -13.19 15.66 -9.67
C GLY A 7 -14.02 14.41 -9.43
N ALA A 8 -14.34 13.73 -10.54
CA ALA A 8 -14.58 12.30 -10.62
C ALA A 8 -15.72 11.71 -9.76
N LEU A 9 -16.83 11.48 -10.45
CA LEU A 9 -17.57 10.21 -10.39
C LEU A 9 -16.64 9.03 -10.09
N GLN A 10 -16.83 8.34 -8.96
CA GLN A 10 -16.53 6.91 -8.92
C GLN A 10 -17.42 6.19 -7.90
N GLY A 11 -18.28 5.34 -8.44
CA GLY A 11 -18.64 4.07 -7.81
C GLY A 11 -19.74 4.13 -6.77
N ALA A 12 -20.96 3.86 -7.21
CA ALA A 12 -21.97 3.21 -6.40
C ALA A 12 -21.36 2.05 -5.58
N HIS A 13 -21.56 2.07 -4.26
CA HIS A 13 -21.41 0.86 -3.45
C HIS A 13 -22.73 0.62 -2.73
N SER A 14 -23.60 -0.01 -3.49
CA SER A 14 -24.74 -0.81 -3.02
C SER A 14 -24.31 -1.70 -1.86
N GLY A 15 -25.15 -1.72 -0.81
CA GLY A 15 -24.98 -2.57 0.36
C GLY A 15 -24.91 -4.04 -0.03
N GLY A 16 -23.88 -4.73 0.47
CA GLY A 16 -23.71 -6.17 0.28
C GLY A 16 -22.25 -6.58 0.44
N ARG A 17 -21.77 -6.67 1.69
CA ARG A 17 -20.49 -7.28 2.11
C ARG A 17 -19.37 -7.21 1.05
N ALA A 18 -19.06 -6.01 0.54
CA ALA A 18 -17.90 -5.84 -0.33
C ALA A 18 -16.67 -6.32 0.46
N SER A 19 -15.92 -7.25 -0.14
CA SER A 19 -14.84 -7.94 0.54
C SER A 19 -13.85 -6.93 1.08
N LEU A 20 -13.39 -7.08 2.33
CA LEU A 20 -12.42 -6.17 2.97
C LEU A 20 -11.20 -5.89 2.06
N ALA A 21 -10.82 -6.92 1.30
CA ALA A 21 -9.90 -6.92 0.18
C ALA A 21 -10.01 -5.74 -0.81
N GLU A 22 -11.23 -5.37 -1.23
CA GLU A 22 -11.46 -4.31 -2.22
C GLU A 22 -11.36 -2.91 -1.61
N ARG A 23 -11.48 -2.81 -0.28
CA ARG A 23 -11.35 -1.54 0.45
C ARG A 23 -9.90 -1.17 0.71
N ILE A 24 -8.97 -2.13 0.61
CA ILE A 24 -7.52 -1.93 0.77
C ILE A 24 -6.96 -0.78 -0.09
N PRO A 25 -7.21 -0.68 -1.41
CA PRO A 25 -6.75 0.45 -2.21
C PRO A 25 -7.32 1.80 -1.75
N PHE A 26 -8.59 1.84 -1.30
CA PHE A 26 -9.18 3.05 -0.72
C PHE A 26 -8.48 3.45 0.58
N ILE A 27 -8.10 2.47 1.41
CA ILE A 27 -7.34 2.69 2.64
C ILE A 27 -5.94 3.22 2.33
N ALA A 28 -5.28 2.67 1.31
CA ALA A 28 -3.96 3.10 0.87
C ALA A 28 -3.95 4.51 0.24
N ALA A 29 -5.08 4.95 -0.33
CA ALA A 29 -5.24 6.30 -0.87
C ALA A 29 -5.45 7.36 0.23
N ASN A 30 -5.95 6.97 1.41
CA ASN A 30 -6.24 7.92 2.47
C ASN A 30 -4.95 8.40 3.18
N ARG A 31 -4.69 9.71 3.12
CA ARG A 31 -3.54 10.37 3.75
C ARG A 31 -3.54 10.28 5.28
N GLN A 32 -4.71 10.20 5.91
CA GLN A 32 -4.82 10.13 7.37
C GLN A 32 -4.24 8.82 7.91
N TRP A 33 -4.51 7.70 7.23
CA TRP A 33 -4.06 6.37 7.64
C TRP A 33 -2.61 6.11 7.25
N THR A 34 -2.22 6.53 6.05
CA THR A 34 -0.84 6.40 5.56
C THR A 34 0.17 7.26 6.31
N ARG A 35 -0.27 8.14 7.23
CA ARG A 35 0.65 8.84 8.15
C ARG A 35 1.28 7.89 9.17
N HIS A 36 0.54 6.87 9.62
CA HIS A 36 1.03 5.91 10.60
C HIS A 36 1.95 4.88 9.95
N TYR A 37 3.14 4.69 10.55
CA TYR A 37 4.12 3.71 10.07
C TYR A 37 3.56 2.30 10.06
N GLN A 38 2.85 1.90 11.13
CA GLN A 38 2.24 0.58 11.25
C GLN A 38 1.24 0.31 10.13
N MET A 39 0.45 1.30 9.71
CA MET A 39 -0.47 1.15 8.57
C MET A 39 0.29 0.91 7.27
N LYS A 40 1.41 1.62 7.03
CA LYS A 40 2.26 1.38 5.86
C LYS A 40 2.80 -0.05 5.86
N VAL A 41 3.32 -0.52 6.99
CA VAL A 41 3.85 -1.90 7.11
C VAL A 41 2.75 -2.92 6.82
N SER A 42 1.59 -2.80 7.47
CA SER A 42 0.46 -3.71 7.28
C SER A 42 -0.06 -3.72 5.85
N LEU A 43 -0.11 -2.55 5.18
CA LEU A 43 -0.49 -2.46 3.77
C LEU A 43 0.54 -3.16 2.87
N VAL A 44 1.83 -2.94 3.09
CA VAL A 44 2.87 -3.60 2.27
C VAL A 44 2.86 -5.12 2.43
N LYS A 45 2.46 -5.64 3.60
CA LYS A 45 2.30 -7.09 3.83
C LYS A 45 1.09 -7.71 3.13
N HIS A 46 0.10 -6.91 2.73
CA HIS A 46 -1.16 -7.44 2.22
C HIS A 46 -1.08 -7.73 0.69
N PRO A 47 -1.44 -8.92 0.19
CA PRO A 47 -1.24 -9.32 -1.21
C PRO A 47 -2.11 -8.54 -2.20
N LYS A 48 -3.23 -7.97 -1.74
CA LYS A 48 -4.17 -7.18 -2.55
C LYS A 48 -3.85 -5.67 -2.60
N CYS A 49 -2.72 -5.24 -2.03
CA CYS A 49 -2.30 -3.85 -2.16
C CYS A 49 -1.77 -3.56 -3.57
N PRO A 50 -2.27 -2.52 -4.25
CA PRO A 50 -1.74 -2.12 -5.55
C PRO A 50 -0.27 -1.72 -5.44
N LEU A 51 0.56 -2.24 -6.34
CA LEU A 51 2.02 -2.07 -6.36
C LEU A 51 2.45 -0.59 -6.28
N HIS A 52 1.67 0.31 -6.89
CA HIS A 52 1.96 1.74 -6.92
C HIS A 52 2.04 2.36 -5.51
N HIS A 53 1.09 2.06 -4.62
CA HIS A 53 1.11 2.56 -3.25
C HIS A 53 2.24 1.90 -2.44
N VAL A 54 2.44 0.60 -2.64
CA VAL A 54 3.51 -0.17 -1.96
C VAL A 54 4.90 0.38 -2.28
N MET A 55 5.18 0.71 -3.53
CA MET A 55 6.45 1.31 -3.94
C MET A 55 6.72 2.63 -3.21
N SER A 56 5.68 3.45 -3.03
CA SER A 56 5.79 4.71 -2.27
C SER A 56 6.05 4.47 -0.79
N PHE A 57 5.35 3.50 -0.19
CA PHE A 57 5.57 3.14 1.22
C PHE A 57 6.94 2.53 1.46
N MET A 58 7.43 1.66 0.57
CA MET A 58 8.74 1.04 0.68
C MET A 58 9.85 2.08 0.82
N LYS A 59 9.82 3.18 0.08
CA LYS A 59 10.82 4.25 0.22
C LYS A 59 10.87 4.86 1.62
N MET A 60 9.82 4.70 2.43
CA MET A 60 9.69 5.23 3.79
C MET A 60 9.87 4.15 4.87
N LEU A 61 10.00 2.87 4.50
CA LEU A 61 10.17 1.75 5.42
C LEU A 61 11.63 1.62 5.88
N ARG A 62 11.82 1.10 7.11
CA ARG A 62 13.12 0.84 7.71
C ARG A 62 13.75 -0.44 7.13
N CYS A 63 15.08 -0.53 7.19
CA CYS A 63 15.85 -1.71 6.80
C CYS A 63 15.41 -3.01 7.48
N ASN A 64 14.89 -2.92 8.71
CA ASN A 64 14.43 -4.10 9.46
C ASN A 64 13.18 -4.72 8.84
N ASP A 65 12.22 -3.88 8.45
CA ASP A 65 10.97 -4.34 7.83
C ASP A 65 11.21 -4.93 6.44
N PHE A 66 12.18 -4.43 5.67
CA PHE A 66 12.55 -5.06 4.40
C PHE A 66 13.04 -6.50 4.55
N ARG A 67 13.81 -6.81 5.60
CA ARG A 67 14.25 -8.18 5.89
C ARG A 67 13.08 -9.08 6.26
N LEU A 68 12.12 -8.56 7.01
CA LEU A 68 10.90 -9.28 7.37
C LEU A 68 10.07 -9.55 6.11
N LEU A 69 9.82 -8.51 5.31
CA LEU A 69 9.08 -8.60 4.04
C LEU A 69 9.72 -9.57 3.05
N ALA A 70 11.05 -9.62 2.95
CA ALA A 70 11.74 -10.52 2.03
C ALA A 70 11.60 -12.01 2.41
N ARG A 71 11.23 -12.31 3.66
CA ARG A 71 10.98 -13.67 4.17
C ARG A 71 9.50 -14.04 4.20
N ASP A 72 8.62 -13.04 4.20
CA ASP A 72 7.19 -13.20 4.36
C ASP A 72 6.56 -13.63 3.02
N LYS A 73 5.94 -14.82 3.00
CA LYS A 73 5.41 -15.48 1.78
C LYS A 73 4.00 -15.03 1.42
N ASP A 74 3.32 -14.34 2.32
CA ASP A 74 1.98 -13.77 2.12
C ASP A 74 1.99 -12.48 1.28
N VAL A 75 3.20 -12.02 0.91
CA VAL A 75 3.42 -10.77 0.18
C VAL A 75 3.49 -11.03 -1.32
N SER A 76 2.94 -10.11 -2.13
CA SER A 76 2.95 -10.21 -3.60
C SER A 76 4.39 -10.35 -4.15
N PRO A 77 4.62 -11.22 -5.16
CA PRO A 77 5.96 -11.52 -5.69
C PRO A 77 6.69 -10.28 -6.23
N GLY A 78 5.96 -9.28 -6.74
CA GLY A 78 6.56 -8.01 -7.20
C GLY A 78 7.17 -7.21 -6.04
N ILE A 79 6.56 -7.26 -4.87
CA ILE A 79 7.03 -6.59 -3.65
C ILE A 79 8.24 -7.33 -3.08
N LEU A 80 8.23 -8.67 -3.10
CA LEU A 80 9.38 -9.50 -2.70
C LEU A 80 10.62 -9.19 -3.54
N LYS A 81 10.47 -9.09 -4.86
CA LYS A 81 11.58 -8.73 -5.76
C LYS A 81 12.12 -7.34 -5.46
N LEU A 82 11.24 -6.38 -5.18
CA LEU A 82 11.62 -5.01 -4.83
C LEU A 82 12.33 -4.94 -3.46
N ALA A 83 11.82 -5.62 -2.43
CA ALA A 83 12.46 -5.71 -1.11
C ALA A 83 13.88 -6.28 -1.22
N LYS A 84 14.06 -7.36 -1.98
CA LYS A 84 15.36 -7.99 -2.21
C LYS A 84 16.32 -7.04 -2.94
N ASN A 85 15.86 -6.31 -3.95
CA ASN A 85 16.69 -5.34 -4.66
C ASN A 85 17.13 -4.18 -3.75
N LEU A 86 16.25 -3.70 -2.87
CA LEU A 86 16.56 -2.65 -1.90
C LEU A 86 17.52 -3.12 -0.80
N LEU A 87 17.45 -4.39 -0.38
CA LEU A 87 18.43 -4.97 0.55
C LEU A 87 19.81 -5.19 -0.10
N ALA A 88 19.83 -5.57 -1.37
CA ALA A 88 21.06 -5.80 -2.12
C ALA A 88 21.81 -4.51 -2.48
N LYS A 89 21.11 -3.37 -2.47
CA LYS A 89 21.74 -2.04 -2.58
C LYS A 89 21.93 -1.47 -1.18
N PRO A 90 23.09 -1.70 -0.52
CA PRO A 90 23.41 -0.96 0.70
C PRO A 90 23.41 0.53 0.34
N LYS A 91 22.72 1.33 1.14
CA LYS A 91 22.69 2.79 1.03
C LYS A 91 23.89 3.38 1.77
#